data_AF-A0A377UVH9-F1
#
_entry.id   AF-A0A377UVH9-F1
#
_cell.length_a   1.000
_cell.length_b   1.000
_cell.length_c   1.000
_cell.angle_alpha   90.00
_cell.angle_beta   90.00
_cell.angle_gamma   90.00
#
_symmetry.space_group_name_H-M   'P 1'
#
loop_
_entity.id
_entity.type
_entity.pdbx_description
1 polymer ?
#
loop_
_entity_poly.entity_id
_entity_poly.type
_entity_poly.pdbx_seq_one_letter_code
_entity_poly.pdbx_strand_id
1 'polypeptide(L)'
;MELLAAECAEVKGQNRHLDRAWRQLQQLLKRPAEEQGREIARLVYRLGAGAQMLRHASPPLAEAWCRMMLDTRGGIRLDAPTLDDLLLRAMGRGRQAPQA
;
A
#
# COMPACT_ATOMS: atom_id res chain seq x y z
N MET A 1 -9.38 -2.46 -15.11
CA MET A 1 -8.03 -2.81 -14.63
C MET A 1 -6.96 -1.84 -15.13
N GLU A 2 -7.15 -1.16 -16.26
CA GLU A 2 -6.17 -0.22 -16.84
C GLU A 2 -5.74 0.89 -15.87
N LEU A 3 -6.69 1.53 -15.18
CA LEU A 3 -6.37 2.55 -14.17
C LEU A 3 -5.45 2.00 -13.06
N LEU A 4 -5.77 0.83 -12.51
CA LEU A 4 -4.93 0.22 -11.47
C LEU A 4 -3.54 -0.17 -12.00
N ALA A 5 -3.46 -0.61 -13.25
CA ALA A 5 -2.19 -0.94 -13.89
C ALA A 5 -1.31 0.30 -14.09
N ALA A 6 -1.89 1.41 -14.50
CA ALA A 6 -1.19 2.69 -14.62
C ALA A 6 -0.68 3.18 -13.26
N GLU A 7 -1.55 3.18 -12.23
CA GLU A 7 -1.16 3.56 -10.87
C GLU A 7 -0.03 2.68 -10.31
N CYS A 8 -0.05 1.37 -10.54
CA CYS A 8 1.02 0.48 -10.11
C CYS A 8 2.32 0.66 -10.92
N ALA A 9 2.23 1.10 -12.18
CA ALA A 9 3.41 1.35 -13.01
C ALA A 9 4.20 2.57 -12.52
N GLU A 10 3.51 3.63 -12.09
CA GLU A 10 4.11 4.86 -11.56
C GLU A 10 4.99 4.62 -10.31
N VAL A 11 4.67 3.60 -9.53
CA VAL A 11 5.36 3.29 -8.26
C VAL A 11 6.20 2.01 -8.32
N LYS A 12 6.38 1.44 -9.52
CA LYS A 12 7.07 0.18 -9.72
C LYS A 12 8.50 0.23 -9.18
N GLY A 13 8.89 -0.76 -8.40
CA GLY A 13 10.23 -0.86 -7.81
C GLY A 13 10.46 0.00 -6.55
N GLN A 14 9.51 0.84 -6.16
CA GLN A 14 9.61 1.61 -4.92
C GLN A 14 9.38 0.74 -3.68
N ASN A 15 8.53 -0.28 -3.78
CA ASN A 15 8.26 -1.20 -2.67
C ASN A 15 8.02 -2.64 -3.15
N ARG A 16 8.83 -3.57 -2.62
CA ARG A 16 8.80 -5.00 -2.97
C ARG A 16 7.48 -5.71 -2.63
N HIS A 17 6.76 -5.25 -1.59
CA HIS A 17 5.51 -5.87 -1.16
C HIS A 17 4.39 -5.51 -2.14
N LEU A 18 4.36 -4.25 -2.60
CA LEU A 18 3.48 -3.80 -3.68
C LEU A 18 3.76 -4.56 -4.99
N ASP A 19 5.03 -4.63 -5.41
CA ASP A 19 5.41 -5.35 -6.65
C ASP A 19 5.05 -6.84 -6.60
N ARG A 20 5.14 -7.46 -5.41
CA ARG A 20 4.71 -8.85 -5.20
C ARG A 20 3.20 -8.97 -5.27
N ALA A 21 2.45 -8.10 -4.59
CA ALA A 21 0.99 -8.12 -4.59
C ALA A 21 0.41 -7.87 -5.99
N TRP A 22 1.05 -7.00 -6.78
CA TRP A 22 0.67 -6.75 -8.17
C TRP A 22 0.82 -8.01 -9.02
N ARG A 23 1.97 -8.70 -8.92
CA ARG A 23 2.18 -9.98 -9.60
C ARG A 23 1.17 -11.04 -9.15
N GLN A 24 0.85 -11.11 -7.85
CA GLN A 24 -0.15 -12.04 -7.33
C GLN A 24 -1.53 -11.78 -7.95
N LEU A 25 -1.98 -10.53 -7.97
CA LEU A 25 -3.25 -10.16 -8.61
C LEU A 25 -3.27 -10.55 -10.09
N GLN A 26 -2.20 -10.26 -10.82
CA GLN A 26 -2.09 -10.65 -12.23
C GLN A 26 -2.19 -12.17 -12.43
N GLN A 27 -1.64 -13.00 -11.54
CA GLN A 27 -1.78 -14.46 -11.63
C GLN A 27 -3.22 -14.92 -11.35
N LEU A 28 -3.88 -14.37 -10.32
CA LEU A 28 -5.27 -14.69 -9.99
C LEU A 28 -6.22 -14.36 -11.15
N LEU A 29 -6.00 -13.21 -11.81
CA LEU A 29 -6.84 -12.76 -12.91
C LEU A 29 -6.67 -13.57 -14.22
N LYS A 30 -5.67 -14.47 -14.32
CA LYS A 30 -5.54 -15.36 -15.49
C LYS A 30 -6.69 -16.36 -15.56
N ARG A 31 -7.17 -16.84 -14.42
CA ARG A 31 -8.27 -17.81 -14.27
C ARG A 31 -9.03 -17.54 -12.96
N PRO A 32 -9.83 -16.47 -12.90
CA PRO A 32 -10.53 -16.11 -11.67
C PRO A 32 -11.64 -17.10 -11.37
N ALA A 33 -11.71 -17.58 -10.13
CA ALA A 33 -12.84 -18.36 -9.63
C ALA A 33 -13.75 -17.48 -8.75
N GLU A 34 -15.06 -17.76 -8.75
CA GLU A 34 -16.04 -16.98 -7.99
C GLU A 34 -15.71 -16.94 -6.48
N GLU A 35 -15.28 -18.08 -5.92
CA GLU A 35 -14.85 -18.19 -4.52
C GLU A 35 -13.68 -17.25 -4.16
N GLN A 36 -12.87 -16.85 -5.14
CA GLN A 36 -11.73 -15.93 -4.95
C GLN A 36 -12.13 -14.46 -5.04
N GLY A 37 -13.39 -14.14 -5.39
CA GLY A 37 -13.83 -12.77 -5.66
C GLY A 37 -13.52 -11.80 -4.51
N ARG A 38 -13.68 -12.24 -3.26
CA ARG A 38 -13.34 -11.43 -2.07
C ARG A 38 -11.85 -11.16 -1.93
N GLU A 39 -11.00 -12.13 -2.26
CA GLU A 39 -9.54 -11.94 -2.21
C GLU A 39 -9.09 -10.99 -3.30
N ILE A 40 -9.57 -11.18 -4.53
CA ILE A 40 -9.27 -10.33 -5.68
C ILE A 40 -9.67 -8.88 -5.38
N ALA A 41 -10.90 -8.65 -4.92
CA ALA A 41 -11.37 -7.30 -4.57
C ALA A 41 -10.51 -6.65 -3.48
N ARG A 42 -10.08 -7.42 -2.47
CA ARG A 42 -9.20 -6.94 -1.40
C ARG A 42 -7.82 -6.56 -1.92
N LEU A 43 -7.24 -7.35 -2.82
CA LEU A 43 -5.96 -7.04 -3.45
C LEU A 43 -6.05 -5.79 -4.32
N VAL A 44 -7.10 -5.66 -5.14
CA VAL A 44 -7.38 -4.47 -5.96
C VAL A 44 -7.41 -3.21 -5.10
N TYR A 45 -8.19 -3.23 -4.02
CA TYR A 45 -8.27 -2.11 -3.08
C TYR A 45 -6.91 -1.76 -2.47
N ARG A 46 -6.19 -2.76 -1.95
CA ARG A 46 -4.88 -2.55 -1.31
C ARG A 46 -3.82 -2.06 -2.28
N LEU A 47 -3.82 -2.51 -3.53
CA LEU A 47 -2.88 -2.03 -4.54
C LEU A 47 -3.14 -0.56 -4.90
N GLY A 48 -4.40 -0.17 -5.07
CA GLY A 48 -4.76 1.23 -5.32
C GLY A 48 -4.37 2.15 -4.16
N ALA A 49 -4.72 1.77 -2.92
CA ALA A 49 -4.32 2.53 -1.74
C ALA A 49 -2.79 2.56 -1.56
N GLY A 50 -2.10 1.44 -1.80
CA GLY A 50 -0.64 1.36 -1.71
C GLY A 50 0.09 2.25 -2.71
N ALA A 51 -0.38 2.32 -3.96
CA ALA A 51 0.17 3.25 -4.95
C ALA A 51 0.02 4.71 -4.49
N GLN A 52 -1.14 5.08 -3.96
CA GLN A 52 -1.37 6.43 -3.42
C GLN A 52 -0.48 6.73 -2.21
N MET A 53 -0.28 5.77 -1.31
CA MET A 53 0.63 5.91 -0.19
C MET A 53 2.07 6.16 -0.66
N LEU A 54 2.55 5.39 -1.65
CA LEU A 54 3.91 5.54 -2.19
C LEU A 54 4.13 6.87 -2.91
N ARG A 55 3.09 7.41 -3.56
CA ARG A 55 3.18 8.70 -4.28
C ARG A 55 3.11 9.91 -3.37
N HIS A 56 2.36 9.84 -2.27
CA HIS A 56 1.92 11.03 -1.54
C HIS A 56 2.23 11.02 -0.04
N ALA A 57 2.45 9.86 0.57
CA ALA A 57 2.86 9.79 1.97
C ALA A 57 4.38 9.96 2.10
N SER A 58 4.84 10.22 3.33
CA SER A 58 6.27 10.18 3.62
C SER A 58 6.80 8.76 3.43
N PRO A 59 8.07 8.58 3.00
CA PRO A 59 8.63 7.24 2.76
C PRO A 59 8.49 6.26 3.94
N PRO A 60 8.73 6.66 5.22
CA PRO A 60 8.54 5.75 6.35
C PRO A 60 7.09 5.29 6.52
N LEU A 61 6.13 6.20 6.31
CA LEU A 61 4.70 5.90 6.43
C LEU A 61 4.21 5.01 5.28
N ALA A 62 4.68 5.26 4.05
CA ALA A 62 4.36 4.45 2.89
C ALA A 62 4.92 3.02 3.02
N GLU A 63 6.18 2.88 3.49
CA GLU A 63 6.81 1.59 3.77
C GLU A 63 6.04 0.82 4.85
N ALA A 64 5.73 1.49 5.97
CA ALA A 64 4.94 0.93 7.05
C ALA A 64 3.57 0.42 6.58
N TRP A 65 2.85 1.23 5.79
CA TRP A 65 1.56 0.85 5.22
C TRP A 65 1.68 -0.37 4.31
N CYS A 66 2.65 -0.37 3.39
CA CYS A 66 2.87 -1.49 2.47
C CYS A 66 3.18 -2.79 3.22
N ARG A 67 4.03 -2.73 4.25
CA ARG A 67 4.33 -3.90 5.08
C ARG A 67 3.08 -4.38 5.84
N MET A 68 2.35 -3.49 6.50
CA MET A 68 1.17 -3.87 7.28
C MET A 68 0.05 -4.47 6.41
N MET A 69 -0.16 -3.93 5.22
CA MET A 69 -1.33 -4.28 4.40
C MET A 69 -1.06 -5.37 3.36
N LEU A 70 0.20 -5.54 2.94
CA LEU A 70 0.59 -6.44 1.84
C LEU A 70 1.55 -7.56 2.27
N ASP A 71 2.14 -7.51 3.46
CA ASP A 71 2.90 -8.64 3.99
C ASP A 71 1.97 -9.70 4.59
N THR A 72 1.97 -10.89 4.00
CA THR A 72 1.15 -12.03 4.45
C THR A 72 1.67 -12.66 5.74
N ARG A 73 2.90 -12.35 6.17
CA ARG A 73 3.53 -12.95 7.35
C ARG A 73 3.02 -12.36 8.67
N GLY A 74 2.40 -11.17 8.63
CA GLY A 74 1.90 -10.49 9.82
C GLY A 74 3.02 -10.07 10.79
N GLY A 75 2.63 -9.64 12.00
CA GLY A 75 3.58 -9.35 13.08
C GLY A 75 4.46 -8.10 12.87
N ILE A 76 4.12 -7.23 11.94
CA ILE A 76 4.89 -6.01 11.67
C ILE A 76 4.67 -5.02 12.82
N ARG A 77 5.78 -4.57 13.41
CA ARG A 77 5.79 -3.45 14.35
C ARG A 77 6.11 -2.17 13.60
N LEU A 78 5.35 -1.11 13.88
CA LEU A 78 5.75 0.24 13.53
C LEU A 78 6.93 0.65 14.42
N ASP A 79 7.89 1.35 13.84
CA ASP A 79 8.89 2.02 14.68
C ASP A 79 8.24 3.17 15.46
N ALA A 80 8.86 3.55 16.57
CA ALA A 80 8.32 4.60 17.44
C ALA A 80 8.12 5.94 16.69
N PRO A 81 9.07 6.42 15.85
CA PRO A 81 8.87 7.69 15.13
C PRO A 81 7.66 7.68 14.19
N THR A 82 7.43 6.59 13.45
CA THR A 82 6.30 6.48 12.53
C THR A 82 4.98 6.36 13.29
N LEU A 83 4.96 5.64 14.42
CA LEU A 83 3.79 5.56 15.29
C LEU A 83 3.43 6.93 15.87
N ASP A 84 4.40 7.65 16.42
CA ASP A 84 4.19 8.97 17.00
C ASP A 84 3.68 9.96 15.94
N ASP A 85 4.29 9.99 14.75
CA ASP A 85 3.83 10.85 13.65
C ASP A 85 2.40 10.50 13.22
N LEU A 86 2.06 9.22 13.12
CA LEU A 86 0.72 8.77 12.76
C LEU A 86 -0.33 9.21 13.78
N LEU A 87 -0.04 9.06 15.08
CA LEU A 87 -0.93 9.50 16.16
C LEU A 87 -1.07 11.03 16.18
N LEU A 88 0.02 11.76 15.99
CA LEU A 88 -0.01 13.22 15.88
C LEU A 88 -0.86 13.68 14.69
N ARG A 89 -0.69 13.07 13.51
CA ARG A 89 -1.51 13.35 12.32
C ARG A 89 -2.99 13.10 12.57
N ALA A 90 -3.33 11.99 13.24
CA ALA A 90 -4.72 11.65 13.58
C ALA A 90 -5.37 12.69 14.52
N MET A 91 -4.58 13.38 15.33
CA MET A 91 -5.04 14.46 16.22
C MET A 91 -4.92 15.87 15.60
N GLY A 92 -4.61 15.98 14.30
CA GLY A 92 -4.45 17.27 13.62
C GLY A 92 -3.12 18.00 13.92
N ARG A 93 -2.13 17.30 14.49
CA ARG A 93 -0.83 17.85 14.93
C ARG A 93 0.38 17.26 14.20
N GLY A 94 0.16 16.55 13.10
CA GLY A 94 1.24 15.99 12.29
C GLY A 94 2.14 17.08 11.69
N ARG A 95 3.39 16.72 11.34
CA ARG A 95 4.30 17.64 10.65
C ARG A 95 3.60 18.23 9.41
N GLN A 96 3.35 19.54 9.43
CA GLN A 96 2.98 20.27 8.23
C GLN A 96 4.16 20.21 7.27
N ALA A 97 3.89 19.92 5.99
CA ALA A 97 4.89 20.08 4.95
C ALA A 97 5.40 21.53 4.97
N PRO A 98 6.70 21.79 4.72
CA PRO A 98 7.17 23.15 4.53
C PRO A 98 6.34 23.78 3.40
N GLN A 99 5.74 24.94 3.67
CA GLN A 99 5.09 25.74 2.64
C GLN A 99 6.15 26.14 1.61
N ALA A 100 5.87 25.87 0.34
CA ALA A 100 6.70 26.27 -0.80
C ALA A 100 6.70 27.79 -0.98
#